data_AF-A0A7V9NXM7-F1
#
_entry.id   AF-A0A7V9NXM7-F1
#
_cell.length_a   1.000
_cell.length_b   1.000
_cell.length_c   1.000
_cell.angle_alpha   90.00
_cell.angle_beta   90.00
_cell.angle_gamma   90.00
#
_symmetry.space_group_name_H-M   'P 1'
#
loop_
_entity.id
_entity.type
_entity.pdbx_description
1 polymer ?
#
loop_
_entity_poly.entity_id
_entity_poly.type
_entity_poly.pdbx_seq_one_letter_code
_entity_poly.pdbx_strand_id
1 'polypeptide(L)'
;MHKPLQSLTFVLLVFLTLGLLSFSFPKDGITLSSNLKLEFPSLASLFGEKTNKKDISKILEAVNNIDTTFAINDTTAKTTKTKDSTVKLITGIQETNKDALKNFFDALSELKTDPKAIRVLHYGDSQIEGDRITDYLRLKLQGQFGGHGPGLISLMPIAPSVINKISTGPGWDRYNVFTSKDKRVAHSNFGVLASFNRFTNYKKLNDSSAIVTSSISVTTTKSGGANALAYKKLKLFYGGAQTKTWCEFYDGPALVGADSLEEGGSFRIKEYNVGNGSNTHQLKFTGKDSPDFYAISLESETGVLVDNIALRGSSGTFFHQINNSQLKQFYEYLNVKLVILQFGGNATPSIKDEKTAINYAGYLRSQINIVKKAAPNASILFIGPADMSIKNGTEYETYPFLESTRNEIKKVVLESGCAFFDMYDCMGGRNSMAGWVDQKLAATDYIHFSPQGARKIATLLYSALITEYNAYLKTKK
;
A
#
# COMPACT_ATOMS: atom_id res chain seq x y z
N MET A 1 -15.01 -5.84 -59.35
CA MET A 1 -13.85 -6.70 -59.70
C MET A 1 -12.67 -6.31 -58.82
N HIS A 2 -12.26 -7.15 -57.87
CA HIS A 2 -10.95 -6.98 -57.22
C HIS A 2 -9.86 -7.09 -58.29
N LYS A 3 -8.90 -6.15 -58.31
CA LYS A 3 -7.73 -6.17 -59.21
C LYS A 3 -6.50 -6.60 -58.40
N PRO A 4 -6.19 -7.90 -58.34
CA PRO A 4 -5.23 -8.46 -57.39
C PRO A 4 -3.83 -7.85 -57.53
N LEU A 5 -3.42 -7.59 -58.79
CA LEU A 5 -2.12 -7.01 -59.09
C LEU A 5 -1.99 -5.57 -58.55
N GLN A 6 -3.05 -4.76 -58.65
CA GLN A 6 -3.04 -3.39 -58.13
C GLN A 6 -2.98 -3.38 -56.59
N SER A 7 -3.69 -4.31 -55.95
CA SER A 7 -3.62 -4.49 -54.50
C SER A 7 -2.23 -4.94 -54.05
N LEU A 8 -1.60 -5.87 -54.77
CA LEU A 8 -0.23 -6.32 -54.49
C LEU A 8 0.79 -5.18 -54.66
N THR A 9 0.73 -4.44 -55.77
CA THR A 9 1.62 -3.30 -56.03
C THR A 9 1.47 -2.22 -54.96
N PHE A 10 0.23 -1.92 -54.55
CA PHE A 10 -0.03 -0.96 -53.48
C PHE A 10 0.61 -1.42 -52.16
N VAL A 11 0.41 -2.69 -51.77
CA VAL A 11 1.00 -3.25 -50.55
C VAL A 11 2.53 -3.22 -50.61
N LEU A 12 3.14 -3.58 -51.74
CA LEU A 12 4.60 -3.51 -51.92
C LEU A 12 5.14 -2.08 -51.81
N LEU A 13 4.45 -1.10 -52.41
CA LEU A 13 4.83 0.32 -52.30
C LEU A 13 4.74 0.82 -50.86
N VAL A 14 3.69 0.43 -50.13
CA VAL A 14 3.55 0.76 -48.70
C VAL A 14 4.71 0.16 -47.90
N PHE A 15 5.02 -1.13 -48.06
CA PHE A 15 6.13 -1.76 -47.35
C PHE A 15 7.49 -1.18 -47.72
N LEU A 16 7.72 -0.85 -49.00
CA LEU A 16 8.95 -0.20 -49.44
C LEU A 16 9.09 1.19 -48.79
N THR A 17 8.01 1.97 -48.76
CA THR A 17 8.00 3.31 -48.14
C THR A 17 8.26 3.23 -46.65
N LEU A 18 7.59 2.29 -45.95
CA LEU A 18 7.82 2.05 -44.53
C LEU A 18 9.24 1.54 -44.25
N GLY A 19 9.80 0.70 -45.13
CA GLY A 19 11.18 0.23 -45.03
C GLY A 19 12.21 1.34 -45.22
N LEU A 20 11.99 2.25 -46.17
CA LEU A 20 12.84 3.42 -46.40
C LEU A 20 12.75 4.41 -45.23
N LEU A 21 11.55 4.63 -44.70
CA LEU A 21 11.36 5.40 -43.47
C LEU A 21 12.12 4.75 -42.31
N SER A 22 11.98 3.44 -42.14
CA SER A 22 12.68 2.67 -41.11
C SER A 22 14.21 2.79 -41.17
N PHE A 23 14.77 2.89 -42.37
CA PHE A 23 16.21 3.04 -42.59
C PHE A 23 16.69 4.49 -42.39
N SER A 24 15.89 5.48 -42.77
CA SER A 24 16.27 6.90 -42.77
C SER A 24 15.86 7.67 -41.52
N PHE A 25 14.93 7.15 -40.72
CA PHE A 25 14.45 7.82 -39.51
C PHE A 25 15.53 7.81 -38.40
N PRO A 26 15.76 8.93 -37.69
CA PRO A 26 16.76 8.99 -36.62
C PRO A 26 16.49 7.95 -35.52
N LYS A 27 17.53 7.22 -35.11
CA LYS A 27 17.42 6.20 -34.04
C LYS A 27 16.91 6.78 -32.72
N ASP A 28 17.34 7.99 -32.40
CA ASP A 28 16.93 8.71 -31.20
C ASP A 28 15.58 9.42 -31.36
N GLY A 29 14.87 9.23 -32.48
CA GLY A 29 13.62 9.91 -32.79
C GLY A 29 13.78 11.40 -33.09
N ILE A 30 12.65 12.07 -33.36
CA ILE A 30 12.56 13.51 -33.61
C ILE A 30 11.74 14.12 -32.47
N THR A 31 12.37 14.99 -31.68
CA THR A 31 11.67 15.72 -30.60
C THR A 31 10.92 16.90 -31.22
N LEU A 32 9.59 16.92 -31.09
CA LEU A 32 8.72 17.96 -31.63
C LEU A 32 8.37 19.01 -30.57
N SER A 33 8.30 18.62 -29.30
CA SER A 33 8.13 19.51 -28.14
C SER A 33 8.66 18.85 -26.87
N SER A 34 8.62 19.55 -25.73
CA SER A 34 9.04 19.00 -24.42
C SER A 34 8.32 17.71 -24.02
N ASN A 35 7.13 17.46 -24.55
CA ASN A 35 6.29 16.30 -24.21
C ASN A 35 5.97 15.39 -25.41
N LEU A 36 6.50 15.69 -26.61
CA LEU A 36 6.17 14.95 -27.83
C LEU A 36 7.43 14.58 -28.59
N LYS A 37 7.66 13.27 -28.71
CA LYS A 37 8.78 12.67 -29.45
C LYS A 37 8.21 11.69 -30.48
N LEU A 38 8.58 11.88 -31.74
CA LEU A 38 8.21 10.98 -32.83
C LEU A 38 9.31 9.94 -32.99
N GLU A 39 8.95 8.66 -32.94
CA GLU A 39 9.87 7.54 -33.14
C GLU A 39 9.33 6.63 -34.24
N PHE A 40 10.23 6.03 -35.03
CA PHE A 40 9.87 5.08 -36.06
C PHE A 40 10.68 3.79 -35.87
N PRO A 41 10.05 2.60 -35.86
CA PRO A 41 10.75 1.36 -35.58
C PRO A 41 11.73 1.01 -36.71
N SER A 42 12.92 0.54 -36.34
CA SER A 42 13.91 0.01 -37.29
C SER A 42 13.49 -1.38 -37.80
N LEU A 43 13.92 -1.78 -39.00
CA LEU A 43 13.64 -3.13 -39.54
C LEU A 43 14.19 -4.22 -38.60
N ALA A 44 15.37 -3.98 -38.01
CA ALA A 44 15.94 -4.86 -37.00
C ALA A 44 15.04 -4.99 -35.75
N SER A 45 14.39 -3.92 -35.30
CA SER A 45 13.44 -3.97 -34.18
C SER A 45 12.10 -4.65 -34.50
N LEU A 46 11.76 -4.79 -35.79
CA LEU A 46 10.54 -5.45 -36.25
C LEU A 46 10.74 -6.95 -36.49
N PHE A 47 11.93 -7.34 -36.95
CA PHE A 47 12.23 -8.72 -37.38
C PHE A 47 13.30 -9.42 -36.53
N GLY A 48 13.96 -8.73 -35.60
CA GLY A 48 14.93 -9.31 -34.68
C GLY A 48 14.29 -10.10 -33.53
N GLU A 49 15.07 -10.96 -32.88
CA GLU A 49 14.60 -11.66 -31.67
C GLU A 49 14.31 -10.66 -30.54
N LYS A 50 13.09 -10.70 -30.02
CA LYS A 50 12.65 -9.92 -28.85
C LYS A 50 13.33 -10.47 -27.59
N THR A 51 14.53 -10.01 -27.32
CA THR A 51 15.48 -10.69 -26.41
C THR A 51 15.48 -10.18 -24.97
N ASN A 52 14.67 -9.19 -24.62
CA ASN A 52 14.80 -8.53 -23.32
C ASN A 52 13.85 -9.02 -22.22
N LYS A 53 12.89 -9.91 -22.50
CA LYS A 53 11.89 -10.33 -21.51
C LYS A 53 12.43 -11.40 -20.56
N LYS A 54 12.27 -11.20 -19.25
CA LYS A 54 12.61 -12.20 -18.24
C LYS A 54 11.58 -13.35 -18.23
N ASP A 55 12.06 -14.60 -18.24
CA ASP A 55 11.21 -15.76 -17.94
C ASP A 55 10.88 -15.80 -16.44
N ILE A 56 9.59 -15.74 -16.13
CA ILE A 56 9.05 -15.75 -14.76
C ILE A 56 8.31 -17.06 -14.43
N SER A 57 8.27 -18.03 -15.34
CA SER A 57 7.45 -19.25 -15.21
C SER A 57 7.72 -20.00 -13.91
N LYS A 58 9.01 -20.19 -13.58
CA LYS A 58 9.43 -20.85 -12.33
C LYS A 58 9.06 -20.07 -11.06
N ILE A 59 8.99 -18.74 -11.16
CA ILE A 59 8.56 -17.87 -10.05
C ILE A 59 7.08 -18.11 -9.79
N LEU A 60 6.28 -18.08 -10.84
CA LEU A 60 4.84 -18.31 -10.73
C LEU A 60 4.51 -19.70 -10.21
N GLU A 61 5.24 -20.72 -10.66
CA GLU A 61 5.13 -22.08 -10.15
C GLU A 61 5.43 -22.14 -8.64
N ALA A 62 6.55 -21.55 -8.20
CA ALA A 62 6.92 -21.51 -6.78
C ALA A 62 5.85 -20.80 -5.93
N VAL A 63 5.35 -19.64 -6.37
CA VAL A 63 4.30 -18.90 -5.65
C VAL A 63 2.99 -19.67 -5.59
N ASN A 64 2.60 -20.33 -6.69
CA ASN A 64 1.39 -21.16 -6.73
C ASN A 64 1.48 -22.33 -5.73
N ASN A 65 2.65 -22.96 -5.65
CA ASN A 65 2.89 -24.06 -4.71
C ASN A 65 2.83 -23.58 -3.25
N ILE A 66 3.40 -22.41 -2.95
CA ILE A 66 3.32 -21.78 -1.63
C ILE A 66 1.87 -21.46 -1.26
N ASP A 67 1.11 -20.81 -2.15
CA ASP A 67 -0.28 -20.42 -1.89
C ASP A 67 -1.18 -21.65 -1.66
N THR A 68 -0.99 -22.70 -2.47
CA THR A 68 -1.68 -23.98 -2.31
C THR A 68 -1.35 -24.62 -0.96
N THR A 69 -0.08 -24.58 -0.55
CA THR A 69 0.36 -25.10 0.75
C THR A 69 -0.30 -24.33 1.91
N PHE A 70 -0.40 -23.00 1.81
CA PHE A 70 -1.09 -22.18 2.81
C PHE A 70 -2.60 -22.40 2.82
N ALA A 71 -3.22 -22.78 1.70
CA ALA A 71 -4.64 -23.12 1.65
C ALA A 71 -4.93 -24.47 2.32
N ILE A 72 -4.06 -25.46 2.14
CA ILE A 72 -4.20 -26.79 2.76
C ILE A 72 -3.88 -26.76 4.25
N ASN A 73 -2.80 -26.06 4.65
CA ASN A 73 -2.32 -26.09 6.03
C ASN A 73 -3.04 -25.12 6.99
N ASP A 74 -3.98 -24.29 6.50
CA ASP A 74 -4.94 -23.57 7.36
C ASP A 74 -5.79 -24.54 8.21
N THR A 75 -5.75 -25.86 7.95
CA THR A 75 -6.40 -26.89 8.78
C THR A 75 -5.47 -27.63 9.75
N THR A 76 -4.14 -27.65 9.58
CA THR A 76 -3.20 -28.24 10.56
C THR A 76 -1.75 -27.96 10.15
N ALA A 77 -0.96 -27.39 11.07
CA ALA A 77 0.44 -27.05 10.81
C ALA A 77 1.37 -28.29 10.83
N LYS A 78 1.95 -28.64 9.69
CA LYS A 78 3.30 -29.24 9.55
C LYS A 78 3.88 -28.86 8.19
N THR A 79 4.86 -27.96 8.18
CA THR A 79 5.63 -27.60 6.99
C THR A 79 6.56 -28.74 6.61
N THR A 80 6.17 -29.53 5.60
CA THR A 80 7.07 -30.49 4.96
C THR A 80 8.13 -29.71 4.19
N LYS A 81 9.41 -29.99 4.47
CA LYS A 81 10.54 -29.49 3.69
C LYS A 81 10.41 -30.00 2.26
N THR A 82 10.11 -29.12 1.32
CA THR A 82 10.32 -29.40 -0.10
C THR A 82 11.83 -29.35 -0.36
N LYS A 83 12.41 -30.53 -0.64
CA LYS A 83 13.78 -30.65 -1.14
C LYS A 83 13.81 -30.23 -2.62
N ASP A 84 14.54 -29.15 -2.84
CA ASP A 84 15.51 -28.96 -3.91
C ASP A 84 15.08 -29.25 -5.36
N SER A 85 14.77 -28.16 -6.07
CA SER A 85 15.12 -27.87 -7.48
C SER A 85 14.23 -26.73 -7.93
N THR A 86 14.73 -25.49 -8.02
CA THR A 86 14.13 -24.36 -8.77
C THR A 86 14.79 -23.04 -8.34
N VAL A 87 14.70 -22.03 -9.22
CA VAL A 87 15.27 -20.67 -9.11
C VAL A 87 15.53 -20.22 -7.66
N LYS A 88 16.77 -19.81 -7.38
CA LYS A 88 17.15 -19.14 -6.13
C LYS A 88 16.51 -17.76 -6.09
N LEU A 89 15.19 -17.69 -5.96
CA LEU A 89 14.49 -16.48 -5.60
C LEU A 89 15.02 -16.12 -4.21
N ILE A 90 15.62 -14.94 -4.07
CA ILE A 90 15.86 -14.37 -2.74
C ILE A 90 14.49 -13.88 -2.24
N THR A 91 13.61 -14.81 -1.89
CA THR A 91 12.31 -14.50 -1.27
C THR A 91 12.47 -14.13 0.20
N GLY A 92 13.66 -14.32 0.78
CA GLY A 92 13.93 -14.01 2.17
C GLY A 92 13.88 -12.50 2.46
N ILE A 93 13.45 -12.17 3.67
CA ILE A 93 13.62 -10.82 4.20
C ILE A 93 15.10 -10.61 4.47
N GLN A 94 15.61 -9.44 4.09
CA GLN A 94 17.01 -9.10 4.17
C GLN A 94 17.24 -8.20 5.39
N GLU A 95 18.26 -8.52 6.19
CA GLU A 95 18.61 -7.79 7.39
C GLU A 95 20.12 -7.86 7.64
N THR A 96 20.68 -6.79 8.19
CA THR A 96 22.07 -6.76 8.72
C THR A 96 22.10 -6.94 10.23
N ASN A 97 20.99 -6.59 10.90
CA ASN A 97 20.75 -6.81 12.30
C ASN A 97 19.68 -7.89 12.47
N LYS A 98 20.02 -9.03 13.08
CA LYS A 98 19.09 -10.15 13.32
C LYS A 98 17.93 -9.79 14.25
N ASP A 99 18.02 -8.67 14.95
CA ASP A 99 16.97 -8.16 15.81
C ASP A 99 15.99 -7.22 15.09
N ALA A 100 16.15 -6.98 13.77
CA ALA A 100 15.34 -6.01 13.03
C ALA A 100 13.82 -6.27 13.15
N LEU A 101 13.41 -7.54 13.14
CA LEU A 101 12.02 -7.98 13.32
C LEU A 101 11.68 -8.52 14.72
N LYS A 102 12.63 -8.48 15.65
CA LYS A 102 12.50 -9.10 16.98
C LYS A 102 11.30 -8.60 17.77
N ASN A 103 11.08 -7.29 17.83
CA ASN A 103 9.97 -6.69 18.59
C ASN A 103 8.61 -7.19 18.09
N PHE A 104 8.45 -7.31 16.77
CA PHE A 104 7.23 -7.86 16.19
C PHE A 104 7.08 -9.35 16.48
N PHE A 105 8.15 -10.12 16.32
CA PHE A 105 8.12 -11.57 16.56
C PHE A 105 7.91 -11.93 18.03
N ASP A 106 8.46 -11.16 18.97
CA ASP A 106 8.15 -11.30 20.39
C ASP A 106 6.67 -11.08 20.64
N ALA A 107 6.11 -9.98 20.12
CA ALA A 107 4.69 -9.69 20.26
C ALA A 107 3.81 -10.80 19.68
N LEU A 108 4.14 -11.35 18.50
CA LEU A 108 3.42 -12.50 17.93
C LEU A 108 3.50 -13.76 18.81
N SER A 109 4.67 -14.02 19.40
CA SER A 109 4.87 -15.19 20.26
C SER A 109 4.09 -15.08 21.58
N GLU A 110 3.94 -13.86 22.09
CA GLU A 110 3.24 -13.55 23.34
C GLU A 110 1.71 -13.64 23.21
N LEU A 111 1.15 -13.48 22.00
CA LEU A 111 -0.31 -13.54 21.76
C LEU A 111 -0.96 -14.86 22.22
N LYS A 112 -0.19 -15.94 22.36
CA LYS A 112 -0.70 -17.22 22.89
C LYS A 112 -1.04 -17.15 24.37
N THR A 113 -0.35 -16.30 25.14
CA THR A 113 -0.49 -16.18 26.59
C THR A 113 -1.11 -14.84 27.02
N ASP A 114 -0.87 -13.79 26.25
CA ASP A 114 -1.44 -12.45 26.43
C ASP A 114 -2.03 -12.00 25.08
N PRO A 115 -3.30 -12.35 24.78
CA PRO A 115 -3.88 -12.17 23.46
C PRO A 115 -4.23 -10.71 23.14
N LYS A 116 -3.69 -9.70 23.82
CA LYS A 116 -3.99 -8.28 23.58
C LYS A 116 -3.82 -7.88 22.11
N ALA A 117 -4.65 -6.96 21.63
CA ALA A 117 -4.54 -6.43 20.28
C ALA A 117 -3.15 -5.79 20.03
N ILE A 118 -2.50 -6.20 18.94
CA ILE A 118 -1.28 -5.58 18.40
C ILE A 118 -1.52 -5.09 16.98
N ARG A 119 -0.82 -4.04 16.55
CA ARG A 119 -1.02 -3.45 15.21
C ARG A 119 0.15 -3.64 14.26
N VAL A 120 -0.20 -3.92 13.01
CA VAL A 120 0.63 -3.79 11.83
C VAL A 120 0.09 -2.64 10.98
N LEU A 121 0.92 -1.63 10.71
CA LEU A 121 0.57 -0.51 9.83
C LEU A 121 1.25 -0.70 8.48
N HIS A 122 0.50 -0.87 7.39
CA HIS A 122 1.06 -0.95 6.03
C HIS A 122 0.86 0.36 5.30
N TYR A 123 1.87 1.22 5.34
CA TYR A 123 1.96 2.43 4.54
C TYR A 123 2.52 2.09 3.17
N GLY A 124 1.83 2.48 2.11
CA GLY A 124 2.32 2.26 0.76
C GLY A 124 1.63 3.14 -0.26
N ASP A 125 2.08 3.02 -1.50
CA ASP A 125 1.57 3.81 -2.62
C ASP A 125 0.36 3.16 -3.33
N SER A 126 0.19 3.43 -4.63
CA SER A 126 -0.90 2.88 -5.44
C SER A 126 -0.91 1.34 -5.49
N GLN A 127 0.20 0.66 -5.21
CA GLN A 127 0.28 -0.80 -5.27
C GLN A 127 -0.58 -1.50 -4.20
N ILE A 128 -0.85 -0.84 -3.06
CA ILE A 128 -1.70 -1.38 -1.98
C ILE A 128 -3.12 -0.81 -1.99
N GLU A 129 -3.46 0.01 -2.99
CA GLU A 129 -4.83 0.49 -3.16
C GLU A 129 -5.82 -0.65 -3.34
N GLY A 130 -7.04 -0.42 -2.89
CA GLY A 130 -8.07 -1.45 -2.87
C GLY A 130 -7.74 -2.62 -1.95
N ASP A 131 -6.75 -2.46 -1.06
CA ASP A 131 -6.33 -3.46 -0.08
C ASP A 131 -5.63 -4.69 -0.70
N ARG A 132 -5.16 -4.60 -1.94
CA ARG A 132 -4.78 -5.77 -2.76
C ARG A 132 -3.64 -6.63 -2.19
N ILE A 133 -2.69 -6.03 -1.47
CA ILE A 133 -1.58 -6.76 -0.80
C ILE A 133 -1.91 -6.96 0.67
N THR A 134 -2.34 -5.89 1.33
CA THR A 134 -2.58 -5.84 2.77
C THR A 134 -3.72 -6.77 3.20
N ASP A 135 -4.74 -6.99 2.36
CA ASP A 135 -5.82 -7.95 2.64
C ASP A 135 -5.34 -9.38 2.81
N TYR A 136 -4.44 -9.86 1.93
CA TYR A 136 -3.83 -11.18 2.08
C TYR A 136 -3.09 -11.29 3.40
N LEU A 137 -2.26 -10.28 3.69
CA LEU A 137 -1.43 -10.25 4.88
C LEU A 137 -2.30 -10.23 6.14
N ARG A 138 -3.36 -9.42 6.14
CA ARG A 138 -4.38 -9.37 7.20
C ARG A 138 -5.02 -10.72 7.41
N LEU A 139 -5.56 -11.33 6.35
CA LEU A 139 -6.23 -12.62 6.39
C LEU A 139 -5.33 -13.69 7.02
N LYS A 140 -4.08 -13.78 6.59
CA LYS A 140 -3.15 -14.82 7.05
C LYS A 140 -2.63 -14.57 8.47
N LEU A 141 -2.27 -13.33 8.81
CA LEU A 141 -1.86 -13.01 10.17
C LEU A 141 -3.02 -13.18 11.18
N GLN A 142 -4.22 -12.74 10.83
CA GLN A 142 -5.40 -12.94 11.67
C GLN A 142 -5.78 -14.41 11.81
N GLY A 143 -5.69 -15.19 10.71
CA GLY A 143 -5.92 -16.63 10.75
C GLY A 143 -4.95 -17.37 11.69
N GLN A 144 -3.67 -16.99 11.67
CA GLN A 144 -2.65 -17.67 12.46
C GLN A 144 -2.55 -17.18 13.92
N PHE A 145 -2.74 -15.89 14.16
CA PHE A 145 -2.48 -15.24 15.46
C PHE A 145 -3.73 -14.65 16.11
N GLY A 146 -4.90 -14.89 15.53
CA GLY A 146 -6.16 -14.28 15.93
C GLY A 146 -6.25 -12.81 15.54
N GLY A 147 -7.40 -12.20 15.84
CA GLY A 147 -7.70 -10.82 15.52
C GLY A 147 -8.77 -10.71 14.44
N HIS A 148 -9.63 -9.70 14.57
CA HIS A 148 -10.81 -9.56 13.74
C HIS A 148 -11.04 -8.10 13.37
N GLY A 149 -11.64 -7.92 12.20
CA GLY A 149 -11.97 -6.63 11.66
C GLY A 149 -10.96 -6.10 10.65
N PRO A 150 -11.39 -5.14 9.83
CA PRO A 150 -10.56 -4.48 8.83
C PRO A 150 -9.49 -3.54 9.42
N GLY A 151 -9.60 -3.15 10.70
CA GLY A 151 -8.71 -2.18 11.31
C GLY A 151 -9.07 -0.73 10.94
N LEU A 152 -8.06 0.13 10.81
CA LEU A 152 -8.19 1.54 10.45
C LEU A 152 -8.71 1.74 9.02
N ILE A 153 -9.64 2.67 8.87
CA ILE A 153 -10.33 3.03 7.63
C ILE A 153 -10.38 4.55 7.53
N SER A 154 -9.98 5.08 6.37
CA SER A 154 -10.19 6.50 6.03
C SER A 154 -11.67 6.75 5.75
N LEU A 155 -12.18 7.92 6.17
CA LEU A 155 -13.56 8.31 5.90
C LEU A 155 -13.76 8.77 4.45
N MET A 156 -12.68 9.15 3.76
CA MET A 156 -12.69 9.43 2.31
C MET A 156 -11.48 8.76 1.63
N PRO A 157 -11.52 7.43 1.48
CA PRO A 157 -10.41 6.70 0.87
C PRO A 157 -10.22 7.13 -0.59
N ILE A 158 -8.97 7.16 -1.06
CA ILE A 158 -8.64 7.52 -2.45
C ILE A 158 -9.20 6.49 -3.44
N ALA A 159 -9.18 5.21 -3.05
CA ALA A 159 -9.66 4.11 -3.83
C ALA A 159 -10.60 3.24 -2.96
N PRO A 160 -11.68 2.68 -3.53
CA PRO A 160 -12.55 1.78 -2.80
C PRO A 160 -11.77 0.53 -2.36
N SER A 161 -11.98 0.10 -1.13
CA SER A 161 -11.44 -1.16 -0.58
C SER A 161 -12.34 -2.33 -1.00
N VAL A 162 -11.76 -3.52 -1.17
CA VAL A 162 -12.54 -4.75 -1.39
C VAL A 162 -13.31 -5.18 -0.14
N ILE A 163 -12.83 -4.81 1.05
CA ILE A 163 -13.41 -5.26 2.33
C ILE A 163 -14.33 -4.23 3.00
N ASN A 164 -14.24 -2.95 2.63
CA ASN A 164 -15.10 -1.91 3.20
C ASN A 164 -15.69 -1.00 2.13
N LYS A 165 -16.97 -0.66 2.31
CA LYS A 165 -17.67 0.39 1.57
C LYS A 165 -17.91 1.57 2.50
N ILE A 166 -17.61 2.76 2.00
CA ILE A 166 -17.79 4.02 2.72
C ILE A 166 -18.72 4.90 1.91
N SER A 167 -19.70 5.50 2.56
CA SER A 167 -20.52 6.57 1.99
C SER A 167 -20.60 7.75 2.93
N THR A 168 -20.47 8.94 2.38
CA THR A 168 -20.51 10.22 3.10
C THR A 168 -21.79 10.96 2.78
N GLY A 169 -22.31 11.70 3.76
CA GLY A 169 -23.29 12.76 3.54
C GLY A 169 -22.68 13.99 2.84
N PRO A 170 -23.39 15.12 2.81
CA PRO A 170 -22.91 16.34 2.17
C PRO A 170 -21.73 16.98 2.93
N GLY A 171 -20.93 17.78 2.21
CA GLY A 171 -19.92 18.67 2.79
C GLY A 171 -18.56 18.05 3.14
N TRP A 172 -18.37 16.75 2.92
CA TRP A 172 -17.11 16.07 3.22
C TRP A 172 -15.98 16.46 2.27
N ASP A 173 -14.81 16.74 2.86
CA ASP A 173 -13.57 17.00 2.14
C ASP A 173 -12.37 16.34 2.85
N ARG A 174 -11.31 16.09 2.09
CA ARG A 174 -10.08 15.43 2.54
C ARG A 174 -8.91 16.40 2.52
N TYR A 175 -8.10 16.31 3.57
CA TYR A 175 -6.84 17.06 3.72
C TYR A 175 -5.71 16.05 3.93
N ASN A 176 -4.66 16.13 3.12
CA ASN A 176 -3.58 15.14 3.15
C ASN A 176 -2.18 15.75 3.24
N VAL A 177 -1.19 14.90 3.51
CA VAL A 177 0.23 15.30 3.56
C VAL A 177 1.17 14.44 2.70
N PHE A 178 0.68 13.34 2.12
CA PHE A 178 1.52 12.29 1.54
C PHE A 178 1.98 12.49 0.09
N THR A 179 1.33 13.36 -0.69
CA THR A 179 1.81 13.86 -2.00
C THR A 179 2.34 15.28 -1.87
N SER A 180 1.58 16.12 -1.17
CA SER A 180 1.98 17.44 -0.70
C SER A 180 1.16 17.78 0.55
N LYS A 181 1.70 18.63 1.43
CA LYS A 181 0.93 19.17 2.55
C LYS A 181 -0.18 20.06 2.02
N ASP A 182 -1.40 19.76 2.42
CA ASP A 182 -2.55 20.60 2.13
C ASP A 182 -2.39 21.98 2.75
N LYS A 183 -2.31 23.01 1.90
CA LYS A 183 -2.05 24.40 2.30
C LYS A 183 -3.28 25.08 2.91
N ARG A 184 -4.46 24.46 2.82
CA ARG A 184 -5.70 24.99 3.41
C ARG A 184 -5.68 24.90 4.94
N VAL A 185 -4.74 24.14 5.50
CA VAL A 185 -4.67 23.83 6.94
C VAL A 185 -3.32 24.28 7.48
N ALA A 186 -3.35 25.05 8.57
CA ALA A 186 -2.13 25.61 9.17
C ALA A 186 -1.35 24.60 10.01
N HIS A 187 -2.04 23.70 10.71
CA HIS A 187 -1.41 22.71 11.59
C HIS A 187 -0.82 21.50 10.83
N SER A 188 -0.19 20.60 11.58
CA SER A 188 0.40 19.35 11.08
C SER A 188 -0.26 18.10 11.67
N ASN A 189 -1.43 18.23 12.30
CA ASN A 189 -2.19 17.11 12.86
C ASN A 189 -2.85 16.27 11.76
N PHE A 190 -2.09 15.46 11.02
CA PHE A 190 -2.61 14.60 9.94
C PHE A 190 -2.92 13.16 10.38
N GLY A 191 -2.69 12.83 11.66
CA GLY A 191 -2.99 11.52 12.23
C GLY A 191 -2.21 10.36 11.60
N VAL A 192 -2.61 9.15 11.99
CA VAL A 192 -1.97 7.89 11.56
C VAL A 192 -2.14 7.63 10.06
N LEU A 193 -3.22 8.10 9.43
CA LEU A 193 -3.50 7.88 8.01
C LEU A 193 -2.88 8.94 7.07
N ALA A 194 -2.00 9.80 7.60
CA ALA A 194 -1.39 10.92 6.85
C ALA A 194 -2.43 11.82 6.14
N SER A 195 -3.65 11.85 6.69
CA SER A 195 -4.78 12.62 6.20
C SER A 195 -5.86 12.69 7.26
N PHE A 196 -6.74 13.68 7.14
CA PHE A 196 -7.96 13.78 7.90
C PHE A 196 -9.11 14.27 7.02
N ASN A 197 -10.32 14.10 7.52
CA ASN A 197 -11.55 14.45 6.83
C ASN A 197 -12.40 15.39 7.68
N ARG A 198 -13.10 16.32 7.03
CA ARG A 198 -14.06 17.24 7.68
C ARG A 198 -15.33 17.33 6.84
N PHE A 199 -16.49 17.47 7.47
CA PHE A 199 -17.77 17.77 6.81
C PHE A 199 -18.07 19.28 6.69
N THR A 200 -17.13 20.12 7.16
CA THR A 200 -17.07 21.56 6.91
C THR A 200 -15.67 21.95 6.45
N ASN A 201 -15.55 23.01 5.65
CA ASN A 201 -14.24 23.54 5.29
C ASN A 201 -13.46 24.00 6.53
N TYR A 202 -12.13 23.80 6.52
CA TYR A 202 -11.26 24.34 7.56
C TYR A 202 -11.26 25.88 7.51
N LYS A 203 -11.91 26.52 8.49
CA LYS A 203 -12.01 27.99 8.60
C LYS A 203 -12.22 28.41 10.04
N LYS A 204 -11.88 29.66 10.36
CA LYS A 204 -12.24 30.26 11.65
C LYS A 204 -13.75 30.45 11.75
N LEU A 205 -14.34 30.07 12.87
CA LEU A 205 -15.76 30.31 13.13
C LEU A 205 -16.03 31.77 13.51
N ASN A 206 -17.28 32.18 13.31
CA ASN A 206 -17.87 33.43 13.80
C ASN A 206 -19.30 33.15 14.28
N ASP A 207 -19.92 34.14 14.91
CA ASP A 207 -21.25 33.98 15.53
C ASP A 207 -22.33 33.57 14.51
N SER A 208 -22.20 34.05 13.27
CA SER A 208 -23.09 33.74 12.14
C SER A 208 -22.83 32.39 11.46
N SER A 209 -21.90 31.58 11.97
CA SER A 209 -21.59 30.27 11.38
C SER A 209 -22.76 29.32 11.55
N ALA A 210 -23.29 28.82 10.42
CA ALA A 210 -24.43 27.93 10.37
C ALA A 210 -24.12 26.57 11.02
N ILE A 211 -25.12 25.99 11.70
CA ILE A 211 -25.11 24.60 12.11
C ILE A 211 -25.42 23.76 10.87
N VAL A 212 -24.57 22.76 10.60
CA VAL A 212 -24.77 21.82 9.50
C VAL A 212 -24.85 20.39 10.02
N THR A 213 -25.47 19.52 9.23
CA THR A 213 -25.56 18.09 9.52
C THR A 213 -24.94 17.29 8.37
N SER A 214 -24.20 16.24 8.71
CA SER A 214 -23.71 15.26 7.74
C SER A 214 -23.64 13.88 8.38
N SER A 215 -23.24 12.88 7.60
CA SER A 215 -23.08 11.51 8.08
C SER A 215 -21.94 10.78 7.39
N ILE A 216 -21.53 9.67 7.98
CA ILE A 216 -20.65 8.67 7.38
C ILE A 216 -21.27 7.31 7.66
N SER A 217 -21.37 6.46 6.63
CA SER A 217 -21.69 5.05 6.78
C SER A 217 -20.50 4.20 6.37
N VAL A 218 -20.18 3.20 7.19
CA VAL A 218 -19.18 2.17 6.88
C VAL A 218 -19.85 0.81 6.87
N THR A 219 -19.63 0.06 5.79
CA THR A 219 -20.09 -1.32 5.65
C THR A 219 -18.92 -2.25 5.36
N THR A 220 -18.69 -3.25 6.21
CA THR A 220 -17.75 -4.33 5.93
C THR A 220 -18.41 -5.37 5.01
N THR A 221 -17.74 -5.69 3.91
CA THR A 221 -18.25 -6.59 2.88
C THR A 221 -17.99 -8.05 3.23
N LYS A 222 -18.84 -8.95 2.71
CA LYS A 222 -18.62 -10.40 2.85
C LYS A 222 -17.35 -10.89 2.16
N SER A 223 -16.84 -10.14 1.18
CA SER A 223 -15.59 -10.46 0.48
C SER A 223 -14.36 -10.41 1.38
N GLY A 224 -14.41 -9.68 2.51
CA GLY A 224 -13.34 -9.70 3.52
C GLY A 224 -13.29 -10.98 4.37
N GLY A 225 -14.25 -11.88 4.22
CA GLY A 225 -14.31 -13.14 4.96
C GLY A 225 -14.79 -12.99 6.41
N ALA A 226 -14.85 -14.12 7.11
CA ALA A 226 -15.41 -14.20 8.47
C ALA A 226 -14.63 -13.35 9.48
N ASN A 227 -13.29 -13.34 9.39
CA ASN A 227 -12.45 -12.59 10.32
C ASN A 227 -12.65 -11.08 10.18
N ALA A 228 -12.82 -10.57 8.95
CA ALA A 228 -13.11 -9.16 8.73
C ALA A 228 -14.48 -8.74 9.29
N LEU A 229 -15.46 -9.64 9.39
CA LEU A 229 -16.80 -9.36 9.90
C LEU A 229 -16.96 -9.54 11.43
N ALA A 230 -15.99 -10.17 12.09
CA ALA A 230 -16.11 -10.60 13.48
C ALA A 230 -15.63 -9.55 14.51
N TYR A 231 -15.49 -8.28 14.12
CA TYR A 231 -15.14 -7.20 15.05
C TYR A 231 -16.27 -6.91 16.05
N LYS A 232 -15.90 -6.24 17.14
CA LYS A 232 -16.80 -5.94 18.26
C LYS A 232 -16.84 -4.46 18.64
N LYS A 233 -15.91 -3.69 18.09
CA LYS A 233 -15.78 -2.27 18.41
C LYS A 233 -15.67 -1.44 17.15
N LEU A 234 -16.31 -0.27 17.21
CA LEU A 234 -16.02 0.85 16.35
C LEU A 234 -15.32 1.94 17.17
N LYS A 235 -14.19 2.43 16.68
CA LYS A 235 -13.48 3.59 17.24
C LYS A 235 -13.44 4.71 16.22
N LEU A 236 -13.82 5.92 16.64
CA LEU A 236 -13.70 7.14 15.85
C LEU A 236 -12.56 8.00 16.43
N PHE A 237 -11.52 8.22 15.63
CA PHE A 237 -10.39 9.07 15.99
C PHE A 237 -10.59 10.47 15.43
N TYR A 238 -10.55 11.48 16.30
CA TYR A 238 -10.84 12.86 15.92
C TYR A 238 -10.05 13.91 16.72
N GLY A 239 -10.17 15.18 16.35
CA GLY A 239 -9.62 16.33 17.07
C GLY A 239 -9.93 17.66 16.38
N GLY A 240 -9.31 18.75 16.81
CA GLY A 240 -9.22 19.99 16.02
C GLY A 240 -10.51 20.78 15.79
N ALA A 241 -11.64 20.39 16.38
CA ALA A 241 -12.89 21.16 16.28
C ALA A 241 -12.81 22.45 17.12
N GLN A 242 -13.38 23.55 16.64
CA GLN A 242 -13.49 24.81 17.40
C GLN A 242 -14.65 24.84 18.38
N THR A 243 -15.66 23.99 18.17
CA THR A 243 -16.84 23.83 19.04
C THR A 243 -17.17 22.36 19.18
N LYS A 244 -17.90 21.99 20.23
CA LYS A 244 -18.47 20.63 20.32
C LYS A 244 -19.33 20.28 19.09
N THR A 245 -19.32 19.01 18.72
CA THR A 245 -20.09 18.48 17.59
C THR A 245 -20.98 17.35 18.10
N TRP A 246 -22.30 17.44 17.89
CA TRP A 246 -23.21 16.35 18.22
C TRP A 246 -22.94 15.15 17.33
N CYS A 247 -22.96 13.94 17.90
CA CYS A 247 -22.70 12.69 17.20
C CYS A 247 -23.70 11.61 17.63
N GLU A 248 -24.42 11.06 16.66
CA GLU A 248 -25.27 9.88 16.81
C GLU A 248 -24.60 8.68 16.16
N PHE A 249 -24.59 7.55 16.84
CA PHE A 249 -24.05 6.29 16.36
C PHE A 249 -25.15 5.24 16.20
N TYR A 250 -25.25 4.69 14.99
CA TYR A 250 -26.18 3.65 14.63
C TYR A 250 -25.45 2.37 14.27
N ASP A 251 -25.89 1.26 14.87
CA ASP A 251 -25.48 -0.10 14.52
C ASP A 251 -26.60 -0.79 13.74
N GLY A 252 -26.41 -0.93 12.42
CA GLY A 252 -27.53 -1.18 11.52
C GLY A 252 -28.61 -0.09 11.67
N PRO A 253 -29.89 -0.46 11.89
CA PRO A 253 -30.96 0.51 12.12
C PRO A 253 -31.05 1.03 13.56
N ALA A 254 -30.33 0.42 14.52
CA ALA A 254 -30.48 0.74 15.94
C ALA A 254 -29.61 1.94 16.34
N LEU A 255 -30.19 2.94 17.00
CA LEU A 255 -29.43 4.03 17.65
C LEU A 255 -28.79 3.49 18.94
N VAL A 256 -27.46 3.41 18.96
CA VAL A 256 -26.69 2.84 20.08
C VAL A 256 -26.13 3.93 21.01
N GLY A 257 -25.86 5.12 20.49
CA GLY A 257 -25.40 6.24 21.31
C GLY A 257 -25.63 7.59 20.64
N ALA A 258 -25.86 8.62 21.45
CA ALA A 258 -26.02 10.00 20.99
C ALA A 258 -25.44 10.96 22.03
N ASP A 259 -24.37 11.68 21.68
CA ASP A 259 -23.64 12.55 22.60
C ASP A 259 -22.74 13.53 21.82
N SER A 260 -22.08 14.45 22.52
CA SER A 260 -21.11 15.37 21.93
C SER A 260 -19.72 14.74 21.74
N LEU A 261 -19.06 15.16 20.66
CA LEU A 261 -17.61 15.10 20.48
C LEU A 261 -17.01 16.40 21.03
N GLU A 262 -15.95 16.26 21.81
CA GLU A 262 -15.31 17.38 22.48
C GLU A 262 -14.47 18.24 21.52
N GLU A 263 -14.44 19.55 21.77
CA GLU A 263 -13.65 20.50 20.99
C GLU A 263 -12.15 20.42 21.29
N GLY A 264 -11.33 20.96 20.39
CA GLY A 264 -9.89 21.02 20.51
C GLY A 264 -9.19 19.66 20.56
N GLY A 265 -7.94 19.68 21.02
CA GLY A 265 -7.06 18.51 21.04
C GLY A 265 -6.60 18.06 19.65
N SER A 266 -5.54 17.26 19.60
CA SER A 266 -5.04 16.63 18.37
C SER A 266 -5.33 15.13 18.31
N PHE A 267 -5.82 14.53 19.39
CA PHE A 267 -6.08 13.10 19.48
C PHE A 267 -7.17 12.84 20.50
N ARG A 268 -8.35 12.47 20.01
CA ARG A 268 -9.51 12.06 20.81
C ARG A 268 -10.10 10.80 20.19
N ILE A 269 -10.74 10.00 21.03
CA ILE A 269 -11.35 8.74 20.64
C ILE A 269 -12.78 8.73 21.17
N LYS A 270 -13.73 8.36 20.30
CA LYS A 270 -15.07 7.93 20.70
C LYS A 270 -15.20 6.46 20.33
N GLU A 271 -15.61 5.62 21.28
CA GLU A 271 -15.70 4.18 21.12
C GLU A 271 -17.14 3.71 21.29
N TYR A 272 -17.53 2.73 20.48
CA TYR A 272 -18.83 2.09 20.53
C TYR A 272 -18.67 0.57 20.41
N ASN A 273 -19.47 -0.17 21.17
CA ASN A 273 -19.64 -1.61 20.96
C ASN A 273 -20.60 -1.84 19.78
N VAL A 274 -20.33 -2.88 18.99
CA VAL A 274 -21.20 -3.30 17.88
C VAL A 274 -21.77 -4.69 18.12
N GLY A 275 -22.97 -4.91 17.61
CA GLY A 275 -23.67 -6.18 17.67
C GLY A 275 -22.93 -7.30 16.93
N ASN A 276 -23.13 -8.54 17.39
CA ASN A 276 -22.50 -9.69 16.75
C ASN A 276 -22.98 -9.87 15.30
N GLY A 277 -22.05 -9.92 14.34
CA GLY A 277 -22.36 -10.05 12.93
C GLY A 277 -22.93 -8.77 12.29
N SER A 278 -23.04 -7.68 13.05
CA SER A 278 -23.32 -6.38 12.44
C SER A 278 -22.13 -5.96 11.60
N ASN A 279 -22.43 -5.46 10.41
CA ASN A 279 -21.42 -5.11 9.43
C ASN A 279 -21.64 -3.74 8.81
N THR A 280 -22.65 -2.99 9.26
CA THR A 280 -22.98 -1.66 8.73
C THR A 280 -23.23 -0.73 9.89
N HIS A 281 -22.49 0.38 9.91
CA HIS A 281 -22.59 1.37 10.97
C HIS A 281 -22.66 2.76 10.38
N GLN A 282 -23.46 3.63 11.00
CA GLN A 282 -23.60 5.02 10.59
C GLN A 282 -23.32 5.96 11.76
N LEU A 283 -22.52 6.99 11.51
CA LEU A 283 -22.37 8.13 12.41
C LEU A 283 -23.04 9.34 11.75
N LYS A 284 -23.91 10.03 12.47
CA LYS A 284 -24.46 11.33 12.05
C LYS A 284 -23.87 12.43 12.92
N PHE A 285 -23.50 13.54 12.31
CA PHE A 285 -22.86 14.66 12.96
C PHE A 285 -23.64 15.94 12.75
N THR A 286 -23.78 16.75 13.80
CA THR A 286 -24.42 18.07 13.73
C THR A 286 -23.58 19.09 14.51
N GLY A 287 -23.20 20.20 13.89
CA GLY A 287 -22.41 21.24 14.56
C GLY A 287 -22.10 22.45 13.68
N LYS A 288 -21.59 23.52 14.29
CA LYS A 288 -21.07 24.70 13.56
C LYS A 288 -19.70 24.44 12.92
N ASP A 289 -18.96 23.49 13.47
CA ASP A 289 -17.67 23.04 12.97
C ASP A 289 -17.58 21.52 12.94
N SER A 290 -16.74 21.05 12.04
CA SER A 290 -16.40 19.65 11.90
C SER A 290 -15.09 19.37 12.65
N PRO A 291 -15.00 18.27 13.42
CA PRO A 291 -13.72 17.76 13.86
C PRO A 291 -12.85 17.33 12.67
N ASP A 292 -11.54 17.39 12.85
CA ASP A 292 -10.61 16.61 12.02
C ASP A 292 -10.82 15.13 12.34
N PHE A 293 -11.46 14.39 11.45
CA PHE A 293 -11.59 12.94 11.59
C PHE A 293 -10.37 12.25 10.98
N TYR A 294 -9.59 11.58 11.83
CA TYR A 294 -8.33 10.94 11.43
C TYR A 294 -8.52 9.51 10.92
N ALA A 295 -9.46 8.76 11.51
CA ALA A 295 -9.79 7.39 11.11
C ALA A 295 -11.08 6.91 11.79
N ILE A 296 -11.75 5.94 11.17
CA ILE A 296 -12.59 4.96 11.86
C ILE A 296 -11.78 3.67 12.01
N SER A 297 -11.91 2.94 13.11
CA SER A 297 -11.37 1.59 13.23
C SER A 297 -12.46 0.60 13.59
N LEU A 298 -12.50 -0.52 12.90
CA LEU A 298 -13.39 -1.65 13.20
C LEU A 298 -12.51 -2.83 13.60
N GLU A 299 -12.60 -3.23 14.88
CA GLU A 299 -11.62 -4.13 15.48
C GLU A 299 -12.15 -4.98 16.64
N SER A 300 -11.39 -6.03 16.96
CA SER A 300 -11.48 -6.79 18.21
C SER A 300 -10.44 -6.32 19.24
N GLU A 301 -10.61 -6.73 20.50
CA GLU A 301 -9.68 -6.39 21.59
C GLU A 301 -8.41 -7.27 21.61
N THR A 302 -8.40 -8.33 20.80
CA THR A 302 -7.34 -9.35 20.82
C THR A 302 -6.75 -9.62 19.45
N GLY A 303 -5.53 -10.18 19.42
CA GLY A 303 -4.86 -10.69 18.22
C GLY A 303 -4.20 -9.61 17.35
N VAL A 304 -4.02 -9.91 16.06
CA VAL A 304 -3.34 -9.03 15.12
C VAL A 304 -4.36 -8.22 14.32
N LEU A 305 -4.11 -6.92 14.23
CA LEU A 305 -4.86 -6.01 13.36
C LEU A 305 -3.89 -5.46 12.31
N VAL A 306 -4.30 -5.46 11.05
CA VAL A 306 -3.44 -5.06 9.92
C VAL A 306 -4.13 -3.96 9.12
N ASP A 307 -3.57 -2.76 9.18
CA ASP A 307 -4.18 -1.57 8.59
C ASP A 307 -3.60 -1.28 7.21
N ASN A 308 -4.47 -1.02 6.23
CA ASN A 308 -4.06 -0.63 4.88
C ASN A 308 -4.08 0.88 4.72
N ILE A 309 -2.90 1.49 4.59
CA ILE A 309 -2.74 2.93 4.50
C ILE A 309 -2.19 3.27 3.10
N ALA A 310 -3.09 3.25 2.12
CA ALA A 310 -2.79 3.49 0.72
C ALA A 310 -2.72 4.99 0.40
N LEU A 311 -1.54 5.45 -0.03
CA LEU A 311 -1.17 6.84 -0.24
C LEU A 311 -0.78 7.05 -1.71
N ARG A 312 -1.79 7.11 -2.59
CA ARG A 312 -1.60 7.25 -4.04
C ARG A 312 -0.60 8.35 -4.39
N GLY A 313 0.39 8.00 -5.21
CA GLY A 313 1.41 8.94 -5.71
C GLY A 313 2.45 9.33 -4.66
N SER A 314 2.41 8.78 -3.45
CA SER A 314 3.40 9.08 -2.43
C SER A 314 4.76 8.45 -2.75
N SER A 315 5.82 9.21 -2.51
CA SER A 315 7.20 8.74 -2.51
C SER A 315 7.67 8.30 -1.12
N GLY A 316 6.79 8.32 -0.10
CA GLY A 316 7.15 7.95 1.27
C GLY A 316 7.91 9.02 2.06
N THR A 317 8.05 10.25 1.54
CA THR A 317 8.86 11.32 2.15
C THR A 317 8.05 12.35 2.95
N PHE A 318 7.00 11.94 3.68
CA PHE A 318 6.03 12.87 4.28
C PHE A 318 5.96 12.91 5.81
N PHE A 319 6.47 11.91 6.54
CA PHE A 319 6.32 11.81 8.00
C PHE A 319 6.83 13.06 8.76
N HIS A 320 7.87 13.71 8.26
CA HIS A 320 8.41 14.96 8.84
C HIS A 320 7.41 16.12 8.87
N GLN A 321 6.34 16.05 8.08
CA GLN A 321 5.29 17.06 8.00
C GLN A 321 4.11 16.76 8.94
N ILE A 322 4.10 15.59 9.59
CA ILE A 322 3.09 15.19 10.58
C ILE A 322 3.54 15.63 11.97
N ASN A 323 2.59 16.04 12.81
CA ASN A 323 2.83 16.30 14.22
C ASN A 323 3.34 15.02 14.90
N ASN A 324 4.63 14.99 15.23
CA ASN A 324 5.29 13.83 15.83
C ASN A 324 4.68 13.42 17.18
N SER A 325 4.20 14.37 17.98
CA SER A 325 3.54 14.05 19.26
C SER A 325 2.22 13.33 19.02
N GLN A 326 1.44 13.78 18.03
CA GLN A 326 0.18 13.12 17.66
C GLN A 326 0.45 11.73 17.09
N LEU A 327 1.43 11.61 16.18
CA LEU A 327 1.78 10.33 15.56
C LEU A 327 2.24 9.30 16.61
N LYS A 328 3.07 9.73 17.57
CA LYS A 328 3.49 8.91 18.71
C LYS A 328 2.29 8.46 19.55
N GLN A 329 1.34 9.35 19.86
CA GLN A 329 0.11 8.99 20.58
C GLN A 329 -0.71 7.92 19.85
N PHE A 330 -0.87 8.05 18.52
CA PHE A 330 -1.51 7.01 17.71
C PHE A 330 -0.77 5.67 17.81
N TYR A 331 0.54 5.68 17.61
CA TYR A 331 1.34 4.44 17.60
C TYR A 331 1.37 3.74 18.96
N GLU A 332 1.41 4.51 20.06
CA GLU A 332 1.32 3.99 21.42
C GLU A 332 -0.07 3.42 21.72
N TYR A 333 -1.14 4.18 21.44
CA TYR A 333 -2.51 3.74 21.70
C TYR A 333 -2.90 2.50 20.90
N LEU A 334 -2.51 2.44 19.62
CA LEU A 334 -2.80 1.31 18.75
C LEU A 334 -1.93 0.08 19.06
N ASN A 335 -0.95 0.20 19.96
CA ASN A 335 0.01 -0.85 20.28
C ASN A 335 0.72 -1.38 19.01
N VAL A 336 1.29 -0.47 18.23
CA VAL A 336 1.97 -0.80 16.95
C VAL A 336 3.22 -1.63 17.22
N LYS A 337 3.31 -2.78 16.55
CA LYS A 337 4.44 -3.72 16.64
C LYS A 337 5.17 -3.91 15.33
N LEU A 338 4.54 -3.58 14.20
CA LEU A 338 5.19 -3.56 12.89
C LEU A 338 4.71 -2.36 12.07
N VAL A 339 5.65 -1.64 11.48
CA VAL A 339 5.38 -0.66 10.44
C VAL A 339 5.98 -1.17 9.13
N ILE A 340 5.12 -1.41 8.14
CA ILE A 340 5.53 -1.75 6.77
C ILE A 340 5.52 -0.47 5.94
N LEU A 341 6.65 -0.16 5.32
CA LEU A 341 6.83 0.99 4.44
C LEU A 341 7.08 0.50 3.01
N GLN A 342 6.11 0.67 2.11
CA GLN A 342 6.20 0.23 0.71
C GLN A 342 6.25 1.44 -0.23
N PHE A 343 7.46 1.85 -0.60
CA PHE A 343 7.69 3.04 -1.43
C PHE A 343 8.88 2.86 -2.37
N GLY A 344 9.05 3.83 -3.27
CA GLY A 344 10.16 3.91 -4.23
C GLY A 344 9.64 4.08 -5.66
N GLY A 345 8.55 3.40 -6.01
CA GLY A 345 8.04 3.37 -7.38
C GLY A 345 7.68 4.75 -7.94
N ASN A 346 6.99 5.58 -7.16
CA ASN A 346 6.62 6.94 -7.60
C ASN A 346 7.80 7.92 -7.70
N ALA A 347 8.93 7.61 -7.07
CA ALA A 347 10.13 8.44 -7.16
C ALA A 347 10.97 8.06 -8.40
N THR A 348 10.94 6.81 -8.84
CA THR A 348 11.76 6.32 -9.96
C THR A 348 11.67 7.21 -11.22
N PRO A 349 10.48 7.66 -11.68
CA PRO A 349 10.39 8.51 -12.87
C PRO A 349 11.16 9.84 -12.79
N SER A 350 11.36 10.40 -11.59
CA SER A 350 12.08 11.65 -11.40
C SER A 350 13.58 11.49 -11.15
N ILE A 351 14.07 10.25 -10.99
CA ILE A 351 15.49 9.95 -10.76
C ILE A 351 16.20 9.83 -12.09
N LYS A 352 17.17 10.72 -12.34
CA LYS A 352 17.88 10.83 -13.63
C LYS A 352 19.38 10.52 -13.53
N ASP A 353 19.89 10.30 -12.33
CA ASP A 353 21.29 9.97 -12.05
C ASP A 353 21.43 9.30 -10.67
N GLU A 354 22.61 8.73 -10.41
CA GLU A 354 22.93 8.07 -9.14
C GLU A 354 22.86 9.03 -7.94
N LYS A 355 23.25 10.30 -8.12
CA LYS A 355 23.22 11.31 -7.05
C LYS A 355 21.79 11.54 -6.56
N THR A 356 20.83 11.58 -7.47
CA THR A 356 19.41 11.75 -7.17
C THR A 356 18.86 10.52 -6.46
N ALA A 357 19.28 9.31 -6.84
CA ALA A 357 18.94 8.08 -6.13
C ALA A 357 19.46 8.10 -4.67
N ILE A 358 20.72 8.48 -4.46
CA ILE A 358 21.34 8.63 -3.13
C ILE A 358 20.57 9.65 -2.29
N ASN A 359 20.25 10.81 -2.86
CA ASN A 359 19.51 11.86 -2.15
C ASN A 359 18.12 11.38 -1.71
N TYR A 360 17.39 10.71 -2.61
CA TYR A 360 16.08 10.16 -2.31
C TYR A 360 16.14 9.11 -1.18
N ALA A 361 17.10 8.19 -1.25
CA ALA A 361 17.33 7.22 -0.18
C ALA A 361 17.68 7.93 1.15
N GLY A 362 18.47 9.00 1.13
CA GLY A 362 18.74 9.84 2.31
C GLY A 362 17.47 10.46 2.92
N TYR A 363 16.51 10.91 2.10
CA TYR A 363 15.22 11.38 2.60
C TYR A 363 14.39 10.27 3.23
N LEU A 364 14.40 9.07 2.65
CA LEU A 364 13.74 7.89 3.23
C LEU A 364 14.37 7.50 4.57
N ARG A 365 15.70 7.50 4.69
CA ARG A 365 16.41 7.29 5.98
C ARG A 365 15.90 8.26 7.06
N SER A 366 15.72 9.53 6.68
CA SER A 366 15.20 10.56 7.59
C SER A 366 13.75 10.26 8.03
N GLN A 367 12.91 9.76 7.12
CA GLN A 367 11.54 9.35 7.48
C GLN A 367 11.52 8.10 8.37
N ILE A 368 12.35 7.10 8.07
CA ILE A 368 12.51 5.89 8.91
C ILE A 368 12.87 6.30 10.33
N ASN A 369 13.81 7.23 10.50
CA ASN A 369 14.20 7.73 11.82
C ASN A 369 13.06 8.42 12.58
N ILE A 370 12.15 9.11 11.89
CA ILE A 370 10.95 9.69 12.50
C ILE A 370 10.01 8.58 12.98
N VAL A 371 9.76 7.57 12.14
CA VAL A 371 8.91 6.42 12.50
C VAL A 371 9.50 5.66 13.69
N LYS A 372 10.81 5.38 13.71
CA LYS A 372 11.49 4.72 14.86
C LYS A 372 11.32 5.50 16.16
N LYS A 373 11.40 6.83 16.12
CA LYS A 373 11.19 7.67 17.30
C LYS A 373 9.74 7.67 17.77
N ALA A 374 8.78 7.62 16.84
CA ALA A 374 7.36 7.62 17.15
C ALA A 374 6.85 6.24 17.62
N ALA A 375 7.43 5.14 17.12
CA ALA A 375 7.07 3.76 17.48
C ALA A 375 8.33 2.96 17.90
N PRO A 376 8.94 3.27 19.06
CA PRO A 376 10.17 2.61 19.50
C PRO A 376 10.01 1.09 19.74
N ASN A 377 8.78 0.65 20.01
CA ASN A 377 8.44 -0.75 20.26
C ASN A 377 8.00 -1.51 18.99
N ALA A 378 8.06 -0.88 17.82
CA ALA A 378 7.72 -1.51 16.55
C ALA A 378 8.98 -1.87 15.76
N SER A 379 8.95 -3.02 15.11
CA SER A 379 9.87 -3.33 14.03
C SER A 379 9.46 -2.57 12.77
N ILE A 380 10.41 -2.35 11.85
CA ILE A 380 10.15 -1.74 10.54
C ILE A 380 10.58 -2.70 9.45
N LEU A 381 9.64 -3.00 8.54
CA LEU A 381 9.88 -3.73 7.31
C LEU A 381 9.69 -2.77 6.13
N PHE A 382 10.74 -2.53 5.35
CA PHE A 382 10.64 -1.74 4.13
C PHE A 382 10.47 -2.66 2.93
N ILE A 383 9.46 -2.40 2.10
CA ILE A 383 9.25 -3.08 0.82
C ILE A 383 9.76 -2.16 -0.28
N GLY A 384 10.78 -2.60 -1.01
CA GLY A 384 11.36 -1.86 -2.12
C GLY A 384 10.41 -1.71 -3.32
N PRO A 385 10.77 -0.88 -4.32
CA PRO A 385 9.97 -0.74 -5.52
C PRO A 385 9.86 -2.07 -6.28
N ALA A 386 8.71 -2.29 -6.93
CA ALA A 386 8.55 -3.30 -7.97
C ALA A 386 9.45 -3.00 -9.17
N ASP A 387 9.68 -3.99 -10.04
CA ASP A 387 10.06 -3.67 -11.42
C ASP A 387 8.93 -2.88 -12.09
N MET A 388 9.27 -1.95 -12.96
CA MET A 388 8.34 -1.26 -13.83
C MET A 388 9.04 -0.96 -15.14
N SER A 389 8.30 -0.99 -16.24
CA SER A 389 8.91 -0.83 -17.56
C SER A 389 8.55 0.48 -18.22
N ILE A 390 9.50 1.02 -18.98
CA ILE A 390 9.28 2.07 -19.95
C ILE A 390 9.33 1.47 -21.36
N LYS A 391 8.55 2.04 -22.27
CA LYS A 391 8.60 1.66 -23.67
C LYS A 391 9.86 2.25 -24.31
N ASN A 392 10.67 1.41 -24.93
CA ASN A 392 11.85 1.80 -25.71
C ASN A 392 11.73 1.19 -27.12
N GLY A 393 11.33 2.01 -28.10
CA GLY A 393 10.99 1.53 -29.43
C GLY A 393 9.82 0.53 -29.42
N THR A 394 10.09 -0.71 -29.81
CA THR A 394 9.11 -1.81 -29.86
C THR A 394 9.09 -2.67 -28.59
N GLU A 395 10.04 -2.46 -27.68
CA GLU A 395 10.25 -3.28 -26.49
C GLU A 395 9.88 -2.52 -25.20
N TYR A 396 9.74 -3.28 -24.12
CA TYR A 396 9.59 -2.77 -22.77
C TYR A 396 10.78 -3.20 -21.92
N GLU A 397 11.44 -2.24 -21.29
CA GLU A 397 12.60 -2.48 -20.43
C GLU A 397 12.41 -1.83 -19.07
N THR A 398 13.07 -2.36 -18.04
CA THR A 398 13.10 -1.78 -16.69
C THR A 398 13.43 -0.29 -16.76
N TYR A 399 12.68 0.51 -15.99
CA TYR A 399 12.84 1.95 -15.94
C TYR A 399 14.30 2.34 -15.61
N PRO A 400 14.89 3.32 -16.31
CA PRO A 400 16.23 3.81 -16.01
C PRO A 400 16.42 4.17 -14.53
N PHE A 401 17.59 3.84 -13.97
CA PHE A 401 17.95 4.06 -12.56
C PHE A 401 17.08 3.36 -11.50
N LEU A 402 16.12 2.50 -11.87
CA LEU A 402 15.33 1.75 -10.90
C LEU A 402 16.21 0.87 -10.01
N GLU A 403 17.15 0.11 -10.60
CA GLU A 403 18.08 -0.75 -9.86
C GLU A 403 18.97 0.06 -8.91
N SER A 404 19.52 1.20 -9.38
CA SER A 404 20.32 2.11 -8.56
C SER A 404 19.51 2.66 -7.38
N THR A 405 18.28 3.10 -7.65
CA THR A 405 17.33 3.57 -6.63
C THR A 405 17.03 2.48 -5.60
N ARG A 406 16.67 1.27 -6.05
CA ARG A 406 16.39 0.12 -5.18
C ARG A 406 17.60 -0.24 -4.33
N ASN A 407 18.81 -0.21 -4.89
CA ASN A 407 20.05 -0.49 -4.17
C ASN A 407 20.31 0.52 -3.05
N GLU A 408 20.18 1.82 -3.35
CA GLU A 408 20.38 2.86 -2.34
C GLU A 408 19.29 2.83 -1.26
N ILE A 409 18.02 2.59 -1.61
CA ILE A 409 16.94 2.37 -0.63
C ILE A 409 17.27 1.20 0.29
N LYS A 410 17.60 0.03 -0.28
CA LYS A 410 17.96 -1.15 0.51
C LYS A 410 19.11 -0.84 1.46
N LYS A 411 20.17 -0.22 0.95
CA LYS A 411 21.34 0.17 1.75
C LYS A 411 20.95 1.01 2.96
N VAL A 412 20.20 2.11 2.77
CA VAL A 412 19.84 2.99 3.87
C VAL A 412 18.87 2.36 4.87
N VAL A 413 17.99 1.45 4.41
CA VAL A 413 17.07 0.68 5.27
C VAL A 413 17.87 -0.24 6.19
N LEU A 414 18.79 -1.02 5.62
CA LEU A 414 19.64 -1.96 6.36
C LEU A 414 20.58 -1.23 7.33
N GLU A 415 21.19 -0.12 6.91
CA GLU A 415 22.01 0.74 7.78
C GLU A 415 21.19 1.37 8.93
N SER A 416 19.87 1.54 8.73
CA SER A 416 18.96 2.01 9.79
C SER A 416 18.53 0.89 10.76
N GLY A 417 19.06 -0.33 10.59
CA GLY A 417 18.71 -1.50 11.39
C GLY A 417 17.29 -2.01 11.15
N CYS A 418 16.72 -1.74 9.97
CA CYS A 418 15.39 -2.19 9.56
C CYS A 418 15.51 -3.37 8.59
N ALA A 419 14.42 -4.13 8.46
CA ALA A 419 14.35 -5.24 7.52
C ALA A 419 13.93 -4.77 6.12
N PHE A 420 14.38 -5.45 5.08
CA PHE A 420 14.06 -5.12 3.68
C PHE A 420 13.47 -6.33 2.95
N PHE A 421 12.27 -6.19 2.40
CA PHE A 421 11.68 -7.16 1.47
C PHE A 421 11.80 -6.64 0.05
N ASP A 422 12.49 -7.41 -0.79
CA ASP A 422 12.79 -6.98 -2.13
C ASP A 422 11.74 -7.45 -3.15
N MET A 423 10.77 -6.58 -3.40
CA MET A 423 9.73 -6.84 -4.38
C MET A 423 10.30 -7.00 -5.80
N TYR A 424 11.32 -6.22 -6.17
CA TYR A 424 11.96 -6.28 -7.49
C TYR A 424 12.58 -7.65 -7.76
N ASP A 425 13.40 -8.15 -6.83
CA ASP A 425 14.04 -9.47 -6.95
C ASP A 425 12.98 -10.59 -6.95
N CYS A 426 11.92 -10.46 -6.12
CA CYS A 426 10.80 -11.41 -6.08
C CYS A 426 10.05 -11.53 -7.41
N MET A 427 9.96 -10.44 -8.19
CA MET A 427 9.32 -10.47 -9.50
C MET A 427 10.15 -11.17 -10.57
N GLY A 428 11.46 -11.31 -10.35
CA GLY A 428 12.44 -11.81 -11.33
C GLY A 428 13.49 -10.78 -11.74
N GLY A 429 13.45 -9.58 -11.16
CA GLY A 429 14.40 -8.50 -11.42
C GLY A 429 14.19 -7.83 -12.77
N ARG A 430 15.30 -7.52 -13.45
CA ARG A 430 15.30 -6.72 -14.69
C ARG A 430 14.40 -7.33 -15.76
N ASN A 431 13.57 -6.47 -16.34
CA ASN A 431 12.60 -6.76 -17.40
C ASN A 431 11.59 -7.87 -17.04
N SER A 432 11.28 -8.01 -15.74
CA SER A 432 10.28 -8.96 -15.27
C SER A 432 8.87 -8.44 -15.46
N MET A 433 8.64 -7.12 -15.38
CA MET A 433 7.30 -6.54 -15.47
C MET A 433 6.59 -6.90 -16.78
N ALA A 434 7.28 -6.91 -17.93
CA ALA A 434 6.69 -7.38 -19.20
C ALA A 434 6.21 -8.85 -19.11
N GLY A 435 6.94 -9.71 -18.38
CA GLY A 435 6.49 -11.05 -18.01
C GLY A 435 5.18 -11.06 -17.23
N TRP A 436 5.07 -10.18 -16.23
CA TRP A 436 3.87 -10.06 -15.41
C TRP A 436 2.67 -9.53 -16.21
N VAL A 437 2.88 -8.59 -17.13
CA VAL A 437 1.83 -8.07 -18.03
C VAL A 437 1.30 -9.17 -18.96
N ASP A 438 2.19 -9.95 -19.58
CA ASP A 438 1.79 -11.04 -20.49
C ASP A 438 0.98 -12.13 -19.78
N GLN A 439 1.25 -12.34 -18.49
CA GLN A 439 0.48 -13.26 -17.63
C GLN A 439 -0.76 -12.62 -17.00
N LYS A 440 -1.10 -11.37 -17.35
CA LYS A 440 -2.21 -10.58 -16.79
C LYS A 440 -2.11 -10.36 -15.28
N LEU A 441 -0.90 -10.45 -14.73
CA LEU A 441 -0.58 -10.17 -13.33
C LEU A 441 -0.22 -8.69 -13.11
N ALA A 442 0.01 -7.93 -14.18
CA ALA A 442 0.16 -6.49 -14.17
C ALA A 442 -0.72 -5.84 -15.25
N ALA A 443 -1.01 -4.55 -15.06
CA ALA A 443 -1.75 -3.73 -16.01
C ALA A 443 -0.89 -3.38 -17.23
N THR A 444 -1.53 -3.05 -18.34
CA THR A 444 -0.86 -2.66 -19.59
C THR A 444 -0.15 -1.30 -19.52
N ASP A 445 -0.13 -0.67 -18.35
CA ASP A 445 0.72 0.48 -18.05
C ASP A 445 2.15 0.08 -17.64
N TYR A 446 2.41 -1.23 -17.48
CA TYR A 446 3.70 -1.80 -17.08
C TYR A 446 4.23 -1.23 -15.75
N ILE A 447 3.33 -0.83 -14.86
CA ILE A 447 3.65 -0.29 -13.54
C ILE A 447 2.82 -0.98 -12.46
N HIS A 448 1.50 -1.07 -12.62
CA HIS A 448 0.60 -1.50 -11.55
C HIS A 448 0.26 -2.99 -11.62
N PHE A 449 0.19 -3.67 -10.48
CA PHE A 449 -0.29 -5.05 -10.44
C PHE A 449 -1.80 -5.15 -10.68
N SER A 450 -2.22 -6.25 -11.31
CA SER A 450 -3.62 -6.69 -11.22
C SER A 450 -3.88 -7.25 -9.81
N PRO A 451 -5.15 -7.41 -9.38
CA PRO A 451 -5.45 -8.03 -8.09
C PRO A 451 -4.80 -9.41 -7.90
N GLN A 452 -4.71 -10.21 -8.98
CA GLN A 452 -4.04 -11.51 -8.94
C GLN A 452 -2.52 -11.37 -8.80
N GLY A 453 -1.88 -10.43 -9.49
CA GLY A 453 -0.46 -10.17 -9.31
C GLY A 453 -0.13 -9.68 -7.89
N ALA A 454 -0.92 -8.76 -7.37
CA ALA A 454 -0.77 -8.29 -5.99
C ALA A 454 -0.92 -9.44 -4.98
N ARG A 455 -1.85 -10.38 -5.20
CA ARG A 455 -1.96 -11.61 -4.41
C ARG A 455 -0.66 -12.42 -4.43
N LYS A 456 -0.02 -12.60 -5.60
CA LYS A 456 1.27 -13.33 -5.70
C LYS A 456 2.38 -12.67 -4.89
N ILE A 457 2.50 -11.35 -4.98
CA ILE A 457 3.48 -10.60 -4.17
C ILE A 457 3.16 -10.73 -2.67
N ALA A 458 1.89 -10.67 -2.29
CA ALA A 458 1.49 -10.81 -0.90
C ALA A 458 1.75 -12.23 -0.34
N THR A 459 1.54 -13.27 -1.14
CA THR A 459 1.91 -14.65 -0.79
C THR A 459 3.41 -14.77 -0.52
N LEU A 460 4.25 -14.17 -1.39
CA LEU A 460 5.70 -14.16 -1.19
C LEU A 460 6.11 -13.41 0.08
N LEU A 461 5.55 -12.22 0.29
CA LEU A 461 5.79 -11.41 1.48
C LEU A 461 5.43 -12.17 2.77
N TYR A 462 4.24 -12.77 2.82
CA TYR A 462 3.81 -13.55 3.98
C TYR A 462 4.69 -14.78 4.22
N SER A 463 5.03 -15.50 3.15
CA SER A 463 5.93 -16.65 3.22
C SER A 463 7.30 -16.30 3.79
N ALA A 464 7.87 -15.18 3.32
CA ALA A 464 9.13 -14.66 3.83
C ALA A 464 9.03 -14.31 5.32
N LEU A 465 8.01 -13.54 5.70
CA LEU A 465 7.80 -13.10 7.08
C LEU A 465 7.62 -14.27 8.05
N ILE A 466 6.83 -15.28 7.67
CA ILE A 466 6.59 -16.42 8.54
C ILE A 466 7.76 -17.40 8.58
N THR A 467 8.58 -17.44 7.52
CA THR A 467 9.84 -18.20 7.52
C THR A 467 10.81 -17.62 8.54
N GLU A 468 10.99 -16.29 8.55
CA GLU A 468 11.81 -15.61 9.55
C GLU A 468 11.26 -15.77 10.97
N TYR A 469 9.94 -15.65 11.16
CA TYR A 469 9.33 -15.89 12.47
C TYR A 469 9.57 -17.32 12.98
N ASN A 470 9.44 -18.33 12.11
CA ASN A 470 9.70 -19.72 12.48
C ASN A 470 11.19 -19.98 12.76
N ALA A 471 12.10 -19.26 12.12
CA ALA A 471 13.52 -19.29 12.44
C ALA A 471 13.78 -18.66 13.83
N TYR A 472 13.18 -17.50 14.10
CA TYR A 472 13.21 -16.83 15.40
C TYR A 472 12.71 -17.72 16.55
N LEU A 473 11.60 -18.43 16.37
CA LEU A 473 11.09 -19.34 17.39
C LEU A 473 12.05 -20.49 17.74
N LYS A 474 12.96 -20.86 16.82
CA LYS A 474 13.97 -21.89 17.09
C LYS A 474 15.15 -21.35 17.91
N THR A 475 15.40 -20.05 17.89
CA THR A 475 16.48 -19.42 18.68
C THR A 475 16.02 -19.01 20.08
N LYS A 476 14.70 -18.93 20.33
CA LYS A 476 14.10 -18.62 21.64
C LYS A 476 13.93 -19.87 22.54
N LYS A 477 14.03 -21.07 21.99
CA LYS A 477 14.10 -22.34 22.74
C LYS A 477 15.53 -22.60 23.18
#